data_AF-A0A2U9PQA1-F1
#
_entry.id   AF-A0A2U9PQA1-F1
#
_cell.length_a   1.000
_cell.length_b   1.000
_cell.length_c   1.000
_cell.angle_alpha   90.00
_cell.angle_beta   90.00
_cell.angle_gamma   90.00
#
_symmetry.space_group_name_H-M   'P 1'
#
loop_
_entity.id
_entity.type
_entity.pdbx_description
1 polymer ?
#
loop_
_entity_poly.entity_id
_entity_poly.type
_entity_poly.pdbx_seq_one_letter_code
_entity_poly.pdbx_strand_id
1 'polypeptide(L)'
;MGEELAAIDAFEPSFDDYRHLTVPVTLILGALNEGAAPYGTAFVPFSAALPQARLARLPGQGHLAHVEAPADLADAISRAVRHAEGT
;
A
#
# COMPACT_ATOMS: atom_id res chain seq x y z
N MET A 1 21.59 -16.49 10.52
CA MET A 1 20.95 -16.43 9.20
C MET A 1 19.72 -17.34 9.06
N GLY A 2 19.73 -18.61 9.47
CA GLY A 2 18.51 -19.45 9.44
C GLY A 2 17.43 -19.02 10.44
N GLU A 3 17.81 -18.68 11.69
CA GLU A 3 16.87 -18.21 12.72
C GLU A 3 16.24 -16.85 12.39
N GLU A 4 17.01 -15.92 11.82
CA GLU A 4 16.51 -14.58 11.45
C GLU A 4 15.46 -14.67 10.34
N LEU A 5 15.67 -15.53 9.33
CA LEU A 5 14.70 -15.73 8.26
C LEU A 5 13.42 -16.40 8.79
N ALA A 6 13.57 -17.42 9.65
CA ALA A 6 12.43 -18.06 10.29
C ALA A 6 11.62 -17.09 11.17
N ALA A 7 12.28 -16.12 11.83
CA ALA A 7 11.62 -15.09 12.60
C ALA A 7 10.83 -14.11 11.71
N ILE A 8 11.33 -13.78 10.51
CA ILE A 8 10.59 -12.96 9.54
C ILE A 8 9.36 -13.70 9.03
N ASP A 9 9.50 -14.97 8.65
CA ASP A 9 8.38 -15.77 8.13
C ASP A 9 7.30 -16.05 9.18
N ALA A 10 7.68 -16.12 10.46
CA ALA A 10 6.77 -16.30 11.59
C ALA A 10 6.14 -15.00 12.10
N PHE A 11 6.56 -13.83 11.59
CA PHE A 11 6.05 -12.55 12.07
C PHE A 11 4.63 -12.31 11.56
N GLU A 12 3.68 -12.20 12.50
CA GLU A 12 2.32 -11.77 12.22
C GLU A 12 2.18 -10.27 12.52
N PRO A 13 1.93 -9.41 11.51
CA PRO A 13 1.73 -7.99 11.75
C PRO A 13 0.45 -7.75 12.55
N SER A 14 0.52 -6.89 13.58
CA SER A 14 -0.67 -6.39 14.27
C SER A 14 -1.45 -5.47 13.33
N PHE A 15 -2.49 -5.99 12.69
CA PHE A 15 -3.36 -5.19 11.83
C PHE A 15 -4.15 -4.12 12.62
N ASP A 16 -4.44 -4.35 13.89
CA ASP A 16 -5.16 -3.37 14.72
C ASP A 16 -4.31 -2.12 15.01
N ASP A 17 -2.98 -2.24 15.10
CA ASP A 17 -2.09 -1.09 15.34
C ASP A 17 -2.22 -0.03 14.23
N TYR A 18 -2.47 -0.47 12.98
CA TYR A 18 -2.66 0.43 11.84
C TYR A 18 -3.90 1.33 11.99
N ARG A 19 -4.94 0.88 12.72
CA ARG A 19 -6.15 1.67 12.97
C ARG A 19 -5.88 2.88 13.86
N HIS A 20 -4.78 2.84 14.60
CA HIS A 20 -4.36 3.90 15.51
C HIS A 20 -3.41 4.92 14.88
N LEU A 21 -3.02 4.76 13.60
CA LEU A 21 -2.21 5.76 12.91
C LEU A 21 -2.97 7.09 12.80
N THR A 22 -2.41 8.13 13.41
CA THR A 22 -2.93 9.50 13.38
C THR A 22 -2.38 10.34 12.23
N VAL A 23 -1.42 9.81 11.48
CA VAL A 23 -0.86 10.46 10.29
C VAL A 23 -1.74 10.18 9.08
N PRO A 24 -1.84 11.10 8.09
CA PRO A 24 -2.53 10.84 6.84
C PRO A 24 -1.89 9.66 6.08
N VAL A 25 -2.71 8.68 5.66
CA VAL A 25 -2.26 7.49 4.92
C VAL A 25 -2.95 7.41 3.57
N THR A 26 -2.19 7.11 2.52
CA THR A 26 -2.72 6.74 1.20
C THR A 26 -2.13 5.40 0.78
N LEU A 27 -3.00 4.44 0.46
CA LEU A 27 -2.65 3.15 -0.12
C LEU A 27 -2.75 3.24 -1.65
N ILE A 28 -1.64 2.97 -2.34
CA ILE A 28 -1.55 3.04 -3.80
C ILE A 28 -1.40 1.61 -4.36
N LEU A 29 -2.23 1.25 -5.34
CA LEU A 29 -2.20 -0.06 -6.01
C LEU A 29 -2.25 0.08 -7.52
N GLY A 30 -1.38 -0.63 -8.25
CA GLY A 30 -1.58 -0.88 -9.67
C GLY A 30 -2.84 -1.71 -9.90
N ALA A 31 -3.84 -1.18 -10.59
CA ALA A 31 -5.17 -1.78 -10.66
C ALA A 31 -5.17 -3.21 -11.25
N LEU A 32 -4.19 -3.55 -12.09
CA LEU A 32 -4.06 -4.91 -12.64
C LEU A 32 -3.69 -5.97 -11.60
N ASN A 33 -3.23 -5.55 -10.41
CA ASN A 33 -2.96 -6.47 -9.31
C ASN A 33 -4.15 -6.68 -8.40
N GLU A 34 -5.28 -5.98 -8.53
CA GLU A 34 -6.38 -6.06 -7.57
C GLU A 34 -6.90 -7.49 -7.40
N GLY A 35 -6.88 -7.99 -6.16
CA GLY A 35 -7.25 -9.37 -5.83
C GLY A 35 -6.27 -10.47 -6.27
N ALA A 36 -5.17 -10.12 -6.96
CA ALA A 36 -4.18 -11.08 -7.46
C ALA A 36 -2.96 -11.17 -6.54
N ALA A 37 -2.49 -12.38 -6.27
CA ALA A 37 -1.27 -12.61 -5.50
C ALA A 37 -0.02 -12.16 -6.29
N PRO A 38 1.07 -11.73 -5.61
CA PRO A 38 1.18 -11.62 -4.16
C PRO A 38 0.66 -10.28 -3.59
N TYR A 39 0.49 -9.25 -4.42
CA TYR A 39 0.31 -7.87 -3.94
C TYR A 39 -1.16 -7.46 -3.72
N GLY A 40 -2.06 -7.84 -4.62
CA GLY A 40 -3.50 -7.55 -4.48
C GLY A 40 -4.16 -8.28 -3.33
N THR A 41 -3.74 -9.52 -3.08
CA THR A 41 -4.23 -10.31 -1.94
C THR A 41 -3.76 -9.71 -0.61
N ALA A 42 -2.58 -9.10 -0.56
CA ALA A 42 -2.11 -8.36 0.60
C ALA A 42 -2.78 -6.98 0.74
N PHE A 43 -3.18 -6.34 -0.36
CA PHE A 43 -3.81 -5.01 -0.31
C PHE A 43 -5.13 -5.00 0.46
N VAL A 44 -5.96 -6.03 0.29
CA VAL A 44 -7.26 -6.14 0.97
C VAL A 44 -7.15 -6.07 2.50
N PRO A 45 -6.35 -6.93 3.19
CA PRO A 45 -6.24 -6.85 4.65
C PRO A 45 -5.66 -5.53 5.14
N PHE A 46 -4.69 -4.93 4.43
CA PHE A 46 -4.19 -3.60 4.79
C PHE A 46 -5.25 -2.50 4.64
N SER A 47 -6.05 -2.52 3.56
CA SER A 47 -7.14 -1.56 3.40
C SER A 47 -8.22 -1.70 4.49
N ALA A 48 -8.47 -2.92 4.97
CA ALA A 48 -9.40 -3.17 6.08
C ALA A 48 -8.83 -2.72 7.43
N ALA A 49 -7.52 -2.90 7.63
CA ALA A 49 -6.77 -2.47 8.81
C ALA A 49 -6.57 -0.94 8.89
N LEU A 50 -6.66 -0.25 7.75
CA LEU A 50 -6.50 1.20 7.62
C LEU A 50 -7.80 1.84 7.11
N PRO A 51 -8.91 1.81 7.87
CA PRO A 51 -10.18 2.38 7.43
C PRO A 51 -10.11 3.90 7.17
N GLN A 52 -9.15 4.58 7.78
CA GLN A 52 -8.86 6.00 7.58
C GLN A 52 -8.00 6.29 6.34
N ALA A 53 -7.39 5.28 5.73
CA ALA A 53 -6.52 5.49 4.57
C ALA A 53 -7.34 5.79 3.31
N ARG A 54 -6.78 6.65 2.47
CA ARG A 54 -7.29 6.86 1.12
C ARG A 54 -6.78 5.76 0.20
N LEU A 55 -7.62 5.32 -0.74
CA LEU A 55 -7.23 4.33 -1.73
C LEU A 55 -7.02 5.01 -3.09
N ALA A 56 -5.86 4.80 -3.70
CA ALA A 56 -5.54 5.26 -5.05
C ALA A 56 -5.19 4.05 -5.92
N ARG A 57 -6.00 3.82 -6.96
CA ARG A 57 -5.75 2.77 -7.95
C ARG A 57 -5.15 3.41 -9.19
N LEU A 58 -4.06 2.86 -9.72
CA LEU A 58 -3.43 3.29 -10.97
C LEU A 58 -4.00 2.46 -12.13
N PRO A 59 -4.87 3.02 -12.98
CA PRO A 59 -5.51 2.26 -14.06
C PRO A 59 -4.48 1.74 -15.06
N GLY A 60 -4.65 0.48 -15.50
CA GLY A 60 -3.77 -0.15 -16.47
C GLY A 60 -2.36 -0.48 -15.96
N GLN A 61 -2.05 -0.23 -14.69
CA GLN A 61 -0.72 -0.49 -14.14
C GLN A 61 -0.67 -1.77 -13.30
N GLY A 62 0.45 -2.48 -13.43
CA GLY A 62 0.81 -3.65 -12.61
C GLY A 62 1.74 -3.31 -11.46
N HIS A 63 2.55 -4.28 -11.02
CA HIS A 63 3.50 -4.09 -9.92
C HIS A 63 4.62 -3.12 -10.29
N LEU A 64 5.01 -3.10 -11.58
CA LEU A 64 6.11 -2.31 -12.11
C LEU A 64 5.67 -0.91 -12.55
N ALA A 65 4.60 -0.34 -11.97
CA ALA A 65 4.14 1.01 -12.28
C ALA A 65 5.24 2.09 -12.18
N HIS A 66 6.22 1.89 -11.29
CA HIS A 66 7.38 2.77 -11.14
C HIS A 66 8.36 2.73 -12.33
N VAL A 67 8.33 1.69 -13.14
CA VAL A 67 9.10 1.53 -14.39
C VAL A 67 8.24 1.84 -15.61
N GLU A 68 7.03 1.30 -15.65
CA GLU A 68 6.14 1.35 -16.82
C GLU A 68 5.44 2.71 -16.99
N ALA A 69 5.09 3.35 -15.87
CA ALA A 69 4.40 4.64 -15.85
C ALA A 69 4.88 5.51 -14.67
N PRO A 70 6.18 5.88 -14.62
CA PRO A 70 6.76 6.64 -13.51
C PRO A 70 6.05 7.97 -13.27
N ALA A 71 5.55 8.62 -14.32
CA ALA A 71 4.79 9.87 -14.21
C ALA A 71 3.45 9.68 -13.48
N ASP A 72 2.72 8.60 -13.78
CA ASP A 72 1.42 8.30 -13.15
C ASP A 72 1.61 7.99 -11.66
N LEU A 73 2.66 7.23 -11.32
CA LEU A 73 3.00 6.96 -9.93
C LEU A 73 3.44 8.24 -9.20
N ALA A 74 4.29 9.06 -9.82
CA ALA A 74 4.76 10.32 -9.23
C ALA A 74 3.61 11.29 -8.95
N ASP A 75 2.63 11.38 -9.85
CA ASP A 75 1.44 12.20 -9.69
C ASP A 75 0.54 11.68 -8.55
N ALA A 76 0.37 10.36 -8.42
CA ALA A 76 -0.35 9.76 -7.31
C ALA A 76 0.32 10.05 -5.94
N ILE A 77 1.64 9.92 -5.86
CA ILE A 77 2.42 10.26 -4.66
C ILE A 77 2.28 11.75 -4.35
N SER A 78 2.43 12.61 -5.36
CA SER A 78 2.34 14.07 -5.19
C SER A 78 0.96 14.50 -4.67
N ARG A 79 -0.12 13.87 -5.14
CA ARG A 79 -1.47 14.07 -4.59
C ARG A 79 -1.57 13.64 -3.13
N ALA A 80 -0.99 12.50 -2.77
CA ALA A 80 -0.99 12.01 -1.39
C ALA A 80 -0.26 12.97 -0.45
N VAL A 81 0.90 13.49 -0.86
CA VAL A 81 1.68 14.47 -0.09
C VAL A 81 0.90 15.77 0.10
N ARG A 82 0.38 16.37 -0.98
CA ARG A 82 -0.42 17.61 -0.88
C ARG A 82 -1.64 17.45 0.04
N HIS A 83 -2.24 16.27 0.05
CA HIS A 83 -3.35 15.99 0.96
C HIS A 83 -2.89 15.93 2.41
N ALA A 84 -1.75 15.27 2.67
CA ALA A 84 -1.17 15.18 4.00
C ALA A 84 -0.77 16.56 4.56
N GLU A 85 -0.29 17.47 3.70
CA GLU A 85 0.07 18.85 4.08
C GLU A 85 -1.13 19.78 4.29
N GLY A 86 -2.28 19.46 3.66
CA GLY A 86 -3.51 20.24 3.78
C GLY A 86 -4.43 19.84 4.93
N THR A 87 -3.99 18.91 5.79
CA THR A 87 -4.72 18.41 6.98
C THR A 87 -4.04 18.94 8.24
#